data_AF-A0A961RHH4-F1
#
_entry.id   AF-A0A961RHH4-F1
#
_cell.length_a   1.000
_cell.length_b   1.000
_cell.length_c   1.000
_cell.angle_alpha   90.00
_cell.angle_beta   90.00
_cell.angle_gamma   90.00
#
_symmetry.space_group_name_H-M   'P 1'
#
loop_
_entity.id
_entity.type
_entity.pdbx_description
1 polymer ?
#
loop_
_entity_poly.entity_id
_entity_poly.type
_entity_poly.pdbx_seq_one_letter_code
_entity_poly.pdbx_strand_id
1 'polypeptide(L)'
;MLWELSLEQWLMSFAFICCCCFIGGWIADRIVGYAGFSVVGNWLLMLTGAYVGLLVYNMMGHRFAWDSQMTLAMGFGSAFAMLFIMLSVKAVFRFR
;
A
#
# COMPACT_ATOMS: atom_id res chain seq x y z
N MET A 1 -1.67 4.11 17.11
CA MET A 1 -1.49 4.48 15.70
C MET A 1 -1.79 3.33 14.71
N LEU A 2 -1.26 2.11 14.88
CA LEU A 2 -1.99 0.84 14.57
C LEU A 2 -2.18 0.05 15.88
N TRP A 3 -1.18 0.14 16.75
CA TRP A 3 -1.07 -0.49 18.07
C TRP A 3 -1.91 0.16 19.19
N GLU A 4 -2.59 1.27 18.90
CA GLU A 4 -3.51 1.91 19.86
C GLU A 4 -4.98 1.59 19.53
N LEU A 5 -5.22 0.93 18.39
CA LEU A 5 -6.56 0.47 18.04
C LEU A 5 -6.88 -0.78 18.84
N SER A 6 -8.15 -0.94 19.22
CA SER A 6 -8.60 -2.23 19.74
C SER A 6 -8.41 -3.31 18.67
N LEU A 7 -8.26 -4.56 19.10
CA LEU A 7 -8.02 -5.67 18.18
C LEU A 7 -9.09 -5.76 17.08
N GLU A 8 -10.35 -5.45 17.42
CA GLU A 8 -11.46 -5.39 16.47
C GLU A 8 -11.27 -4.29 15.40
N GLN A 9 -10.90 -3.09 15.82
CA GLN A 9 -10.66 -1.97 14.91
C GLN A 9 -9.44 -2.21 14.02
N TRP A 10 -8.41 -2.86 14.56
CA TRP A 10 -7.24 -3.27 13.80
C TRP A 10 -7.59 -4.32 12.75
N LEU A 11 -8.36 -5.35 13.09
CA LEU A 11 -8.82 -6.36 12.14
C LEU A 11 -9.70 -5.76 11.03
N MET A 12 -10.63 -4.88 11.38
CA MET A 12 -11.50 -4.22 10.39
C MET A 12 -10.70 -3.34 9.42
N SER A 13 -9.76 -2.55 9.94
CA SER A 13 -8.89 -1.73 9.09
C SER A 13 -7.96 -2.59 8.22
N PHE A 14 -7.40 -3.67 8.76
CA PHE A 14 -6.60 -4.61 8.00
C PHE A 14 -7.39 -5.27 6.87
N ALA A 15 -8.58 -5.80 7.16
CA ALA A 15 -9.44 -6.42 6.16
C ALA A 15 -9.82 -5.42 5.05
N PHE A 16 -10.15 -4.19 5.43
CA PHE A 16 -10.47 -3.13 4.47
C PHE A 16 -9.29 -2.80 3.55
N ILE A 17 -8.11 -2.54 4.12
CA ILE A 17 -6.89 -2.23 3.35
C ILE A 17 -6.53 -3.42 2.46
N CYS A 18 -6.61 -4.65 2.98
CA CYS A 18 -6.35 -5.87 2.22
C CYS A 18 -7.22 -5.98 0.96
N CYS A 19 -8.54 -5.78 1.11
CA CYS A 19 -9.48 -5.79 -0.01
C CYS A 19 -9.20 -4.67 -1.02
N CYS A 20 -8.95 -3.43 -0.55
CA CYS A 20 -8.63 -2.30 -1.43
C CYS A 20 -7.33 -2.52 -2.20
N CYS A 21 -6.28 -3.01 -1.54
CA CYS A 21 -5.02 -3.36 -2.18
C CYS A 21 -5.19 -4.49 -3.19
N PHE A 22 -6.09 -5.45 -2.93
CA PHE A 22 -6.33 -6.56 -3.87
C PHE A 22 -6.98 -6.06 -5.16
N ILE A 23 -8.01 -5.22 -5.03
CA ILE A 23 -8.66 -4.55 -6.17
C ILE A 23 -7.62 -3.71 -6.93
N GLY A 24 -6.82 -2.91 -6.22
CA GLY A 24 -5.76 -2.09 -6.83
C GLY A 24 -4.70 -2.93 -7.54
N GLY A 25 -4.25 -4.02 -6.93
CA GLY A 25 -3.26 -4.93 -7.49
C GLY A 25 -3.77 -5.66 -8.73
N TRP A 26 -5.05 -6.04 -8.74
CA TRP A 26 -5.73 -6.61 -9.91
C TRP A 26 -5.85 -5.60 -11.06
N ILE A 27 -6.27 -4.36 -10.77
CA ILE A 27 -6.34 -3.29 -11.77
C ILE A 27 -4.94 -3.01 -12.33
N ALA A 28 -3.94 -2.89 -11.46
CA ALA A 28 -2.55 -2.66 -11.87
C ALA A 28 -2.02 -3.80 -12.76
N ASP A 29 -2.38 -5.05 -12.47
CA ASP A 29 -2.01 -6.20 -13.31
C ASP A 29 -2.62 -6.09 -14.72
N ARG A 30 -3.87 -5.64 -14.82
CA ARG A 30 -4.54 -5.40 -16.12
C ARG A 30 -3.95 -4.24 -16.91
N ILE A 31 -3.50 -3.18 -16.23
CA ILE A 31 -2.90 -2.00 -16.87
C ILE A 31 -1.47 -2.31 -17.35
N VAL A 32 -0.67 -2.94 -16.49
CA VAL A 32 0.76 -3.16 -16.73
C VAL A 32 1.01 -4.43 -17.55
N GLY A 33 0.06 -5.38 -17.56
CA GLY A 33 0.16 -6.62 -18.31
C GLY A 33 1.41 -7.42 -17.94
N TYR A 34 2.12 -7.93 -18.95
CA TYR A 34 3.33 -8.76 -18.77
C TYR A 34 4.51 -8.07 -18.08
N ALA A 35 4.47 -6.75 -17.90
CA ALA A 35 5.49 -6.05 -17.13
C ALA A 35 5.23 -6.12 -15.61
N GLY A 36 4.02 -6.42 -15.17
CA GLY A 36 3.61 -6.44 -13.76
C GLY A 36 4.09 -7.66 -12.98
N PHE A 37 3.90 -7.68 -11.67
CA PHE A 37 4.29 -8.80 -10.79
C PHE A 37 3.15 -9.84 -10.62
N SER A 38 2.25 -9.95 -11.59
CA SER A 38 0.97 -10.65 -11.43
C SER A 38 0.06 -9.97 -10.38
N VAL A 39 -1.20 -10.41 -10.32
CA VAL A 39 -2.20 -9.90 -9.37
C VAL A 39 -1.71 -10.00 -7.92
N VAL A 40 -1.17 -11.17 -7.54
CA VAL A 40 -0.74 -11.44 -6.15
C VAL A 40 0.48 -10.61 -5.76
N GLY A 41 1.45 -10.46 -6.67
CA GLY A 41 2.65 -9.67 -6.40
C GLY A 41 2.34 -8.18 -6.27
N ASN A 42 1.52 -7.64 -7.18
CA ASN A 42 1.09 -6.24 -7.11
C ASN A 42 0.29 -5.97 -5.82
N TRP A 43 -0.59 -6.89 -5.42
CA TRP A 43 -1.33 -6.81 -4.17
C TRP A 43 -0.40 -6.74 -2.94
N LEU A 44 0.57 -7.65 -2.83
CA LEU A 44 1.53 -7.66 -1.71
C LEU A 44 2.38 -6.39 -1.65
N LEU A 45 2.81 -5.88 -2.81
CA LEU A 45 3.58 -4.64 -2.87
C LEU A 45 2.76 -3.42 -2.45
N MET A 46 1.49 -3.35 -2.87
CA MET A 46 0.60 -2.29 -2.43
C MET A 46 0.29 -2.37 -0.93
N LEU A 47 0.06 -3.58 -0.41
CA LEU A 47 -0.21 -3.81 1.01
C LEU A 47 0.99 -3.41 1.87
N THR A 48 2.19 -3.87 1.51
CA THR A 48 3.43 -3.50 2.21
C THR A 48 3.71 -2.01 2.10
N GLY A 49 3.53 -1.41 0.92
CA GLY A 49 3.64 0.04 0.72
C GLY A 49 2.71 0.84 1.64
N ALA A 50 1.44 0.45 1.73
CA ALA A 50 0.46 1.12 2.60
C ALA A 50 0.89 1.09 4.07
N TYR A 51 1.28 -0.09 4.59
CA TYR A 51 1.67 -0.23 6.00
C TYR A 51 3.01 0.44 6.32
N VAL A 52 4.00 0.34 5.41
CA VAL A 52 5.28 1.03 5.56
C VAL A 52 5.07 2.54 5.55
N GLY A 53 4.25 3.06 4.63
CA GLY A 53 3.92 4.48 4.58
C GLY A 53 3.24 4.99 5.84
N LEU A 54 2.26 4.23 6.37
CA LEU A 54 1.61 4.54 7.64
C LEU A 54 2.59 4.51 8.82
N LEU A 55 3.52 3.55 8.85
CA LEU A 55 4.56 3.44 9.89
C LEU A 55 5.52 4.62 9.82
N VAL A 56 6.02 4.99 8.63
CA VAL A 56 6.90 6.15 8.46
C VAL A 56 6.19 7.44 8.85
N TYR A 57 4.93 7.59 8.44
CA TYR A 57 4.11 8.73 8.83
C TYR A 57 3.90 8.81 10.34
N ASN A 58 3.85 7.65 11.04
CA ASN A 58 3.84 7.61 12.49
C ASN A 58 5.12 8.11 13.13
N MET A 59 6.27 7.68 12.59
CA MET A 59 7.57 8.06 13.11
C MET A 59 7.81 9.57 13.02
N MET A 60 7.15 10.25 12.07
CA MET A 60 7.15 11.71 11.93
C MET A 60 6.28 12.42 12.98
N GLY A 61 5.66 11.70 13.92
CA GLY A 61 4.87 12.27 15.00
C GLY A 61 3.41 12.56 14.63
N HIS A 62 3.00 12.30 13.40
CA HIS A 62 1.60 12.42 12.99
C HIS A 62 0.79 11.25 13.57
N ARG A 63 -0.33 11.57 14.23
CA ARG A 63 -1.27 10.58 14.79
C ARG A 63 -2.58 10.64 14.03
N PHE A 64 -3.25 9.49 13.86
CA PHE A 64 -4.56 9.37 13.22
C PHE A 64 -5.63 10.32 13.79
N ALA A 65 -5.50 10.70 15.07
CA ALA A 65 -6.43 11.61 15.75
C ALA A 65 -6.39 13.04 15.21
N TRP A 66 -5.32 13.44 14.51
CA TRP A 66 -5.16 14.81 14.04
C TRP A 66 -5.89 15.06 12.72
N ASP A 67 -5.82 14.12 11.78
CA ASP A 67 -6.49 14.20 10.48
C ASP A 67 -6.60 12.82 9.80
N SER A 68 -7.82 12.30 9.73
CA SER A 68 -8.13 11.01 9.11
C SER A 68 -8.00 11.03 7.58
N GLN A 69 -8.24 12.18 6.95
CA GLN A 69 -8.13 12.34 5.49
C GLN A 69 -6.68 12.27 5.05
N MET A 70 -5.79 12.97 5.76
CA MET A 70 -4.35 12.92 5.47
C MET A 70 -3.78 11.52 5.63
N THR A 71 -4.22 10.79 6.66
CA THR A 71 -3.70 9.45 6.92
C THR A 71 -4.14 8.45 5.85
N LEU A 72 -5.39 8.57 5.36
CA LEU A 72 -5.86 7.81 4.20
C LEU A 72 -5.06 8.15 2.93
N ALA A 73 -4.83 9.44 2.67
CA ALA A 73 -4.05 9.89 1.52
C ALA A 73 -2.61 9.34 1.55
N MET A 74 -1.98 9.32 2.73
CA MET A 74 -0.65 8.74 2.91
C MET A 74 -0.64 7.22 2.71
N GLY A 75 -1.61 6.49 3.26
CA GLY A 75 -1.72 5.03 3.07
C GLY A 75 -1.92 4.65 1.60
N PHE A 76 -2.82 5.33 0.90
CA PHE A 76 -3.02 5.11 -0.54
C PHE A 76 -1.82 5.55 -1.38
N GLY A 77 -1.28 6.74 -1.13
CA GLY A 77 -0.15 7.29 -1.87
C GLY A 77 1.10 6.43 -1.76
N SER A 78 1.40 5.95 -0.55
CA SER A 78 2.54 5.05 -0.31
C SER A 78 2.37 3.67 -0.95
N ALA A 79 1.15 3.12 -0.97
CA ALA A 79 0.85 1.87 -1.67
C ALA A 79 1.17 1.95 -3.17
N PHE A 80 0.71 3.02 -3.83
CA PHE A 80 0.98 3.24 -5.26
C PHE A 80 2.44 3.61 -5.52
N ALA A 81 3.07 4.40 -4.65
CA ALA A 81 4.48 4.74 -4.77
C ALA A 81 5.37 3.50 -4.71
N MET A 82 5.10 2.58 -3.77
CA MET A 82 5.84 1.32 -3.65
C MET A 82 5.69 0.45 -4.90
N LEU A 83 4.46 0.32 -5.40
CA LEU A 83 4.20 -0.41 -6.63
C LEU A 83 4.95 0.22 -7.83
N PHE A 84 4.91 1.54 -7.96
CA PHE A 84 5.58 2.26 -9.03
C PHE A 84 7.10 2.08 -8.99
N ILE A 85 7.72 2.24 -7.81
CA ILE A 85 9.15 2.02 -7.60
C ILE A 85 9.55 0.60 -8.03
N MET A 86 8.83 -0.42 -7.58
CA MET A 86 9.15 -1.81 -7.91
C MET A 86 8.95 -2.12 -9.39
N LEU A 87 7.94 -1.53 -10.03
CA LEU A 87 7.75 -1.63 -11.47
C LEU A 87 8.89 -0.95 -12.23
N SER A 88 9.33 0.24 -11.80
CA SER A 88 10.49 0.92 -12.39
C SER A 88 11.77 0.09 -12.25
N VAL A 89 12.01 -0.49 -11.07
CA VAL A 89 13.14 -1.39 -10.81
C VAL A 89 13.08 -2.57 -11.77
N LYS A 90 11.95 -3.27 -11.84
CA LYS A 90 11.78 -4.41 -12.75
C LYS A 90 11.96 -4.02 -14.22
N ALA A 91 11.46 -2.86 -14.63
CA ALA A 91 11.64 -2.36 -15.98
C ALA A 91 13.12 -2.16 -16.31
N VAL A 92 13.88 -1.50 -15.42
CA VAL A 92 15.33 -1.28 -15.60
C VAL A 92 16.11 -2.60 -15.66
N PHE A 93 15.81 -3.56 -14.78
CA PHE A 93 16.53 -4.84 -14.75
C PHE A 93 16.17 -5.78 -15.91
N ARG A 94 14.99 -5.65 -16.53
CA ARG A 94 14.59 -6.48 -17.68
C ARG A 94 15.21 -6.03 -19.01
N PHE A 95 15.74 -4.80 -19.08
CA PHE A 95 16.46 -4.28 -20.26
C PHE A 95 17.95 -4.65 -20.28
N ARG A 96 18.46 -5.32 -19.24
CA ARG A 96 19.77 -5.99 -19.25
C ARG A 96 19.59 -7.48 -19.51
#